data_AF-A0A927E3G7-F1
#
_entry.id   AF-A0A927E3G7-F1
#
_cell.length_a   1.000
_cell.length_b   1.000
_cell.length_c   1.000
_cell.angle_alpha   90.00
_cell.angle_beta   90.00
_cell.angle_gamma   90.00
#
_symmetry.space_group_name_H-M   'P 1'
#
loop_
_entity.id
_entity.type
_entity.pdbx_description
1 polymer ?
#
loop_
_entity_poly.entity_id
_entity_poly.type
_entity_poly.pdbx_seq_one_letter_code
_entity_poly.pdbx_strand_id
1 'polypeptide(L)'
;MTLATRTVILPGGLQATLVHQPQADRAAALARVAAGSHHEPSRFPGLAHLLEHLLFYGGERYPDDDRLMGWVQRRGRKRECHHPGSP
;
A
#
# COMPACT_ATOMS: atom_id res chain seq x y z
N MET A 1 16.15 -11.60 19.17
CA MET A 1 15.58 -11.57 17.81
C MET A 1 15.71 -10.15 17.28
N THR A 2 16.44 -9.94 16.18
CA THR A 2 16.89 -8.60 15.77
C THR A 2 15.99 -8.05 14.67
N LEU A 3 15.42 -6.88 14.90
CA LEU A 3 14.85 -6.06 13.83
C LEU A 3 16.01 -5.48 13.03
N ALA A 4 16.18 -5.94 11.79
CA ALA A 4 17.16 -5.34 10.89
C ALA A 4 16.47 -4.26 10.05
N THR A 5 16.84 -3.01 10.29
CA THR A 5 16.34 -1.86 9.52
C THR A 5 17.45 -1.33 8.63
N ARG A 6 17.14 -1.10 7.36
CA ARG A 6 18.07 -0.53 6.39
C ARG A 6 17.38 0.57 5.59
N THR A 7 17.96 1.77 5.58
CA THR A 7 17.53 2.85 4.70
C THR A 7 18.34 2.84 3.42
N VAL A 8 17.67 3.01 2.28
CA VAL A 8 18.29 3.10 0.96
C VAL A 8 17.70 4.30 0.20
N ILE A 9 18.51 4.89 -0.67
CA ILE A 9 18.05 5.88 -1.65
C ILE A 9 18.02 5.18 -3.00
N LEU A 10 16.85 5.15 -3.62
CA LEU A 10 16.65 4.57 -4.94
C LEU A 10 17.02 5.58 -6.04
N PRO A 11 17.34 5.11 -7.25
CA PRO A 11 17.43 5.97 -8.42
C PRO A 11 16.17 6.84 -8.55
N GLY A 12 16.34 8.14 -8.74
CA GLY A 12 15.24 9.11 -8.71
C GLY A 12 15.00 9.77 -7.34
N GLY A 13 15.82 9.48 -6.32
CA GLY A 13 15.84 10.20 -5.04
C GLY A 13 14.81 9.71 -4.01
N LEU A 14 14.07 8.64 -4.31
CA LEU A 14 13.11 8.05 -3.37
C LEU A 14 13.85 7.38 -2.21
N GLN A 15 13.62 7.87 -0.99
CA GLN A 15 14.10 7.24 0.23
C GLN A 15 13.15 6.11 0.66
N ALA A 16 13.70 4.92 0.87
CA ALA A 16 12.97 3.76 1.36
C ALA A 16 13.62 3.20 2.63
N THR A 17 12.78 2.84 3.60
CA THR A 17 13.21 2.14 4.83
C THR A 17 12.71 0.71 4.77
N LEU A 18 13.64 -0.23 4.70
CA LEU A 18 13.39 -1.67 4.71
C LEU A 18 13.47 -2.18 6.14
N VAL A 19 12.44 -2.88 6.61
CA VAL A 19 12.40 -3.51 7.92
C VAL A 19 12.26 -5.01 7.73
N HIS A 20 13.25 -5.77 8.20
CA HIS A 20 13.25 -7.22 8.11
C HIS A 20 12.84 -7.84 9.45
N GLN A 21 11.72 -8.57 9.42
CA GLN A 21 11.12 -9.29 10.53
C GLN A 21 10.87 -10.74 10.11
N PRO A 22 11.80 -11.69 10.37
CA PRO A 22 11.68 -13.08 9.91
C PRO A 22 10.44 -13.82 10.39
N GLN A 23 9.89 -13.42 11.53
CA GLN A 23 8.75 -14.06 12.19
C GLN A 23 7.42 -13.34 11.88
N ALA A 24 7.42 -12.36 10.99
CA ALA A 24 6.21 -11.61 10.67
C ALA A 24 5.30 -12.42 9.75
N ASP A 25 4.09 -12.72 10.22
CA ASP A 25 3.07 -13.39 9.42
C ASP A 25 2.43 -12.49 8.36
N ARG A 26 2.70 -11.17 8.41
CA ARG A 26 2.15 -10.16 7.52
C ARG A 26 3.22 -9.15 7.15
N ALA A 27 3.17 -8.66 5.93
CA ALA A 27 4.00 -7.55 5.46
C ALA A 27 3.13 -6.30 5.28
N ALA A 28 3.75 -5.14 5.47
CA ALA A 28 3.14 -3.84 5.21
C ALA A 28 4.10 -2.97 4.39
N ALA A 29 3.52 -2.08 3.59
CA ALA A 29 4.26 -1.06 2.87
C ALA A 29 3.51 0.27 3.02
N LEU A 30 4.27 1.36 3.15
CA LEU A 30 3.75 2.71 3.25
C LEU A 30 4.53 3.60 2.28
N ALA A 31 3.82 4.34 1.44
CA ALA A 31 4.38 5.42 0.63
C ALA A 31 3.87 6.75 1.16
N ARG A 32 4.75 7.75 1.25
CA ARG A 32 4.41 9.11 1.66
C ARG A 32 4.89 10.08 0.60
N VAL A 33 4.03 11.03 0.24
CA VAL A 33 4.39 12.19 -0.58
C VAL A 33 4.39 13.42 0.33
N ALA A 34 5.41 14.27 0.20
CA ALA A 34 5.52 15.52 0.96
C ALA A 34 4.63 16.63 0.35
N ALA A 35 3.38 16.31 0.03
CA ALA A 35 2.37 17.20 -0.52
C ALA A 35 0.98 16.76 -0.04
N GLY A 36 0.01 17.68 -0.05
CA GLY A 36 -1.34 17.46 0.47
C GLY A 36 -2.22 18.68 0.26
N SER A 37 -3.35 18.79 0.97
CA SER A 37 -4.34 19.87 0.78
C SER A 37 -3.76 21.29 0.86
N HIS A 38 -2.78 21.50 1.74
CA HIS A 38 -2.08 22.80 1.87
C HIS A 38 -1.30 23.23 0.61
N HIS A 39 -1.04 22.31 -0.31
CA HIS A 39 -0.32 22.56 -1.57
C HIS A 39 -1.28 22.70 -2.76
N GLU A 40 -2.59 22.65 -2.53
CA GLU A 40 -3.59 22.76 -3.59
C GLU A 40 -3.67 24.20 -4.11
N PRO A 41 -3.77 24.40 -5.43
CA PRO A 41 -4.11 25.70 -5.98
C PRO A 41 -5.48 26.16 -5.46
N SER A 42 -5.62 27.42 -5.07
CA SER A 42 -6.89 27.95 -4.53
C SER A 42 -8.09 27.80 -5.47
N ARG A 43 -7.84 27.67 -6.78
CA ARG A 43 -8.87 27.42 -7.80
C ARG A 43 -9.39 25.97 -7.83
N PHE A 44 -8.72 25.03 -7.17
CA PHE A 44 -9.05 23.60 -7.14
C PHE A 44 -9.00 23.04 -5.71
N PRO A 45 -9.92 23.43 -4.83
CA PRO A 45 -10.02 22.83 -3.49
C PRO A 45 -10.38 21.34 -3.59
N GLY A 46 -9.72 20.50 -2.79
CA GLY A 46 -9.94 19.05 -2.74
C GLY A 46 -9.15 18.25 -3.78
N LEU A 47 -8.23 18.87 -4.53
CA LEU A 47 -7.45 18.18 -5.56
C LEU A 47 -6.56 17.08 -5.00
N ALA A 48 -5.93 17.27 -3.84
CA ALA A 48 -5.11 16.23 -3.20
C ALA A 48 -5.96 15.02 -2.79
N HIS A 49 -7.18 15.26 -2.30
CA HIS A 49 -8.14 14.20 -1.98
C HIS A 49 -8.58 13.43 -3.23
N LEU A 50 -8.86 14.14 -4.32
CA LEU A 50 -9.18 13.51 -5.61
C LEU A 50 -8.01 12.66 -6.11
N LEU A 51 -6.78 13.17 -6.04
CA LEU A 51 -5.57 12.42 -6.44
C LEU A 51 -5.39 11.14 -5.61
N GLU A 52 -5.63 11.21 -4.30
CA GLU A 52 -5.62 10.03 -3.43
C GLU A 52 -6.62 8.97 -3.91
N HIS A 53 -7.85 9.37 -4.24
CA HIS A 53 -8.83 8.44 -4.81
C HIS A 53 -8.40 7.84 -6.15
N LEU A 54 -7.83 8.64 -7.05
CA LEU A 54 -7.37 8.17 -8.36
C LEU A 54 -6.23 7.14 -8.25
N LEU A 55 -5.34 7.29 -7.25
CA LEU A 55 -4.29 6.31 -6.99
C LEU A 55 -4.86 4.92 -6.67
N PHE A 56 -5.99 4.87 -5.96
CA PHE A 56 -6.67 3.60 -5.64
C PHE A 56 -7.63 3.13 -6.74
N TYR A 57 -8.02 4.02 -7.65
CA TYR A 57 -8.85 3.66 -8.79
C TYR A 57 -8.11 2.74 -9.77
N GLY A 58 -6.77 2.77 -9.83
CA GLY A 58 -5.98 1.83 -10.62
C GLY A 58 -5.31 2.48 -11.83
N GLY A 59 -4.40 1.74 -12.46
CA GLY A 59 -3.63 2.19 -13.62
C GLY A 59 -3.56 1.11 -14.70
N GLU A 60 -3.03 1.47 -15.87
CA GLU A 60 -3.01 0.62 -17.07
C GLU A 60 -2.39 -0.77 -16.84
N ARG A 61 -1.40 -0.86 -15.95
CA ARG A 61 -0.70 -2.12 -15.63
C ARG A 61 -1.49 -3.09 -14.76
N TYR A 62 -2.52 -2.63 -14.05
CA TYR A 62 -3.29 -3.44 -13.09
C TYR A 62 -4.79 -3.12 -13.21
N PRO A 63 -5.46 -3.63 -14.28
CA PRO A 63 -6.88 -3.42 -14.49
C PRO A 63 -7.74 -4.25 -13.52
N ASP A 64 -9.02 -3.88 -13.42
CA ASP A 64 -10.08 -4.65 -12.76
C ASP A 64 -9.72 -5.17 -11.36
N ASP A 65 -9.72 -6.49 -11.18
CA ASP A 65 -9.47 -7.14 -9.90
C ASP A 65 -8.02 -7.02 -9.44
N ASP A 66 -7.07 -6.74 -10.33
CA ASP A 66 -5.66 -6.60 -9.98
C ASP A 66 -5.31 -5.23 -9.38
N ARG A 67 -6.30 -4.32 -9.30
CA ARG A 67 -6.17 -3.07 -8.55
C ARG A 67 -5.79 -3.34 -7.10
N LEU A 68 -4.96 -2.45 -6.54
CA LEU A 68 -4.39 -2.60 -5.19
C LEU A 68 -5.44 -2.92 -4.12
N MET A 69 -6.57 -2.19 -4.11
CA MET A 69 -7.62 -2.41 -3.11
C MET A 69 -8.29 -3.78 -3.26
N GLY A 70 -8.62 -4.20 -4.49
CA GLY A 70 -9.18 -5.52 -4.73
C GLY A 70 -8.23 -6.64 -4.33
N TRP A 71 -6.96 -6.51 -4.69
CA TRP A 71 -5.90 -7.46 -4.33
C TRP A 71 -5.69 -7.56 -2.81
N VAL A 72 -5.64 -6.43 -2.09
CA VAL A 72 -5.49 -6.40 -0.63
C VAL A 72 -6.68 -7.08 0.04
N GLN A 73 -7.90 -6.80 -0.41
CA GLN A 73 -9.11 -7.43 0.13
C GLN A 73 -9.10 -8.95 -0.04
N ARG A 74 -8.71 -9.47 -1.22
CA ARG A 74 -8.63 -10.92 -1.44
C ARG A 74 -7.60 -11.60 -0.54
N ARG A 75 -6.43 -10.97 -0.33
CA ARG A 75 -5.38 -11.52 0.55
C ARG A 75 -5.72 -11.38 2.03
N GLY A 76 -6.45 -10.34 2.42
CA GLY A 76 -6.99 -10.19 3.78
C GLY A 76 -8.02 -11.26 4.14
N ARG A 77 -8.75 -11.81 3.16
CA ARG A 77 -9.75 -12.88 3.34
C ARG A 77 -9.17 -14.29 3.39
N LYS A 78 -7.88 -14.50 3.12
CA LYS A 78 -7.26 -15.85 3.08
C LYS A 78 -6.70 -16.28 4.45
N ARG A 79 -7.55 -16.24 5.49
CA ARG A 79 -7.31 -16.92 6.79
C ARG A 79 -8.62 -17.27 7.49
N GLU A 80 -9.42 -18.12 6.86
CA GLU A 80 -10.32 -18.99 7.62
C GLU A 80 -10.46 -20.29 6.83
N CYS A 81 -9.47 -21.17 6.97
CA CYS A 81 -9.68 -22.58 6.67
C CYS A 81 -10.56 -23.11 7.80
N HIS A 82 -11.87 -22.92 7.69
CA HIS A 82 -12.81 -23.75 8.44
C HIS A 82 -12.59 -25.18 7.93
N HIS A 83 -12.03 -26.05 8.76
CA HIS A 83 -12.18 -27.48 8.58
C HIS A 83 -13.60 -27.81 9.08
N PRO A 84 -14.61 -27.97 8.21
CA PRO A 84 -15.76 -28.75 8.64
C PRO A 84 -15.21 -30.16 8.86
N GLY A 85 -15.23 -30.60 10.12
CA GLY A 85 -14.99 -31.99 10.46
C GLY A 85 -15.86 -32.86 9.55
N SER A 86 -15.18 -33.71 8.78
CA SER A 86 -15.81 -34.85 8.09
C SER A 86 -16.27 -35.88 9.15
N PRO A 87 -17.18 -36.79 8.77
CA PRO A 87 -18.45 -37.13 9.43
C PRO A 87 -18.36 -37.75 10.83
#